data_AF-A0A3G9JZG4-F1
#
_entry.id   AF-A0A3G9JZG4-F1
#
_cell.length_a   1.000
_cell.length_b   1.000
_cell.length_c   1.000
_cell.angle_alpha   90.00
_cell.angle_beta   90.00
_cell.angle_gamma   90.00
#
_symmetry.space_group_name_H-M   'P 1'
#
loop_
_entity.id
_entity.type
_entity.pdbx_description
1 polymer ?
#
loop_
_entity_poly.entity_id
_entity_poly.type
_entity_poly.pdbx_seq_one_letter_code
_entity_poly.pdbx_strand_id
1 'polypeptide(L)'
;MQVVAVQSIQAQSSNRRGSCQNNSSMKTAYSSGWSAGFNGGTHNNTSENERSRNCYDWGYTDGKIEKSKLDMQRMRNESYIYRMCLSTRILDPSIQCQQPRF
;
A
#
# COMPACT_ATOMS: atom_id res chain seq x y z
N MET A 1 -14.72 27.79 32.51
CA MET A 1 -14.48 26.49 31.84
C MET A 1 -13.94 26.78 30.46
N GLN A 2 -12.63 26.62 30.23
CA GLN A 2 -12.02 26.81 28.91
C GLN A 2 -11.88 25.46 28.22
N VAL A 3 -12.49 25.36 27.04
CA VAL A 3 -12.39 24.20 26.16
C VAL A 3 -11.08 24.35 25.37
N VAL A 4 -10.10 23.47 25.62
CA VAL A 4 -8.82 23.50 24.90
C VAL A 4 -9.03 22.82 23.55
N ALA A 5 -8.90 23.61 22.48
CA ALA A 5 -9.08 23.18 21.11
C ALA A 5 -8.00 22.17 20.69
N VAL A 6 -8.43 20.95 20.37
CA VAL A 6 -7.62 19.92 19.69
C VAL A 6 -7.57 20.27 18.19
N GLN A 7 -6.78 21.27 17.81
CA GLN A 7 -6.62 21.69 16.42
C GLN A 7 -5.17 22.03 16.10
N SER A 8 -4.26 21.04 15.97
CA SER A 8 -2.93 21.31 15.35
C SER A 8 -2.11 20.12 14.83
N ILE A 9 -2.50 18.85 15.02
CA ILE A 9 -1.53 17.74 14.75
C ILE A 9 -1.56 17.26 13.29
N GLN A 10 -2.68 17.41 12.56
CA GLN A 10 -2.81 16.81 11.23
C GLN A 10 -2.12 17.60 10.10
N ALA A 11 -2.04 18.93 10.19
CA ALA A 11 -1.53 19.78 9.09
C ALA A 11 0.00 19.79 8.94
N GLN A 12 0.76 19.46 10.01
CA GLN A 12 2.22 19.40 9.94
C GLN A 12 2.75 18.10 9.32
N SER A 13 1.98 17.01 9.33
CA SER A 13 2.43 15.70 8.85
C SER A 13 2.45 15.59 7.32
N SER A 14 1.47 16.22 6.65
CA SER A 14 1.32 16.18 5.19
C SER A 14 2.41 16.97 4.46
N ASN A 15 2.81 18.12 5.00
CA ASN A 15 3.93 18.91 4.45
C ASN A 15 5.29 18.17 4.57
N ARG A 16 5.49 17.41 5.65
CA ARG A 16 6.74 16.63 5.84
C ARG A 16 6.82 15.43 4.90
N ARG A 17 5.69 14.74 4.65
CA ARG A 17 5.66 13.59 3.73
C ARG A 17 5.93 13.99 2.27
N GLY A 18 5.39 15.12 1.80
CA GLY A 18 5.68 15.64 0.46
C GLY A 18 7.15 16.01 0.27
N SER A 19 7.82 16.48 1.32
CA SER A 19 9.25 16.82 1.27
C SER A 19 10.16 15.61 1.03
N CYS A 20 9.73 14.41 1.43
CA CYS A 20 10.48 13.17 1.21
C CYS A 20 10.67 12.87 -0.28
N GLN A 21 9.72 13.22 -1.14
CA GLN A 21 9.80 12.93 -2.57
C GLN A 21 10.59 13.99 -3.36
N ASN A 22 10.81 15.17 -2.76
CA ASN A 22 11.39 16.33 -3.45
C ASN A 22 12.89 16.54 -3.14
N ASN A 23 13.41 16.03 -2.02
CA ASN A 23 14.84 16.07 -1.69
C ASN A 23 15.53 14.77 -2.11
N SER A 24 16.65 14.81 -2.86
CA SER A 24 17.28 13.61 -3.45
C SER A 24 17.63 12.53 -2.43
N SER A 25 18.21 12.90 -1.28
CA SER A 25 18.59 11.97 -0.22
C SER A 25 17.38 11.32 0.47
N MET A 26 16.32 12.11 0.69
CA MET A 26 15.08 11.64 1.30
C MET A 26 14.23 10.82 0.34
N LYS A 27 14.32 11.13 -0.96
CA LYS A 27 13.62 10.41 -2.04
C LYS A 27 14.14 9.01 -2.17
N THR A 28 15.46 8.83 -2.07
CA THR A 28 16.07 7.49 -2.04
C THR A 28 15.56 6.70 -0.84
N ALA A 29 15.61 7.26 0.37
CA ALA A 29 15.13 6.59 1.58
C ALA A 29 13.64 6.20 1.47
N TYR A 30 12.80 7.13 1.02
CA TYR A 30 11.37 6.87 0.76
C TYR A 30 11.16 5.77 -0.28
N SER A 31 11.88 5.81 -1.41
CA SER A 31 11.71 4.84 -2.50
C SER A 31 12.18 3.44 -2.09
N SER A 32 13.27 3.35 -1.32
CA SER A 32 13.73 2.09 -0.73
C SER A 32 12.71 1.52 0.25
N GLY A 33 12.16 2.36 1.13
CA GLY A 33 11.08 1.99 2.03
C GLY A 33 9.87 1.48 1.26
N TRP A 34 9.41 2.24 0.27
CA TRP A 34 8.26 1.88 -0.57
C TRP A 34 8.44 0.54 -1.27
N SER A 35 9.60 0.31 -1.89
CA SER A 35 9.90 -0.96 -2.54
C SER A 35 9.91 -2.12 -1.53
N ALA A 36 10.52 -1.93 -0.36
CA ALA A 36 10.53 -2.94 0.69
C ALA A 36 9.10 -3.26 1.17
N GLY A 37 8.25 -2.25 1.38
CA GLY A 37 6.88 -2.43 1.80
C GLY A 37 6.02 -3.11 0.73
N PHE A 38 6.18 -2.71 -0.53
CA PHE A 38 5.40 -3.25 -1.64
C PHE A 38 5.72 -4.71 -1.94
N ASN A 39 6.99 -5.10 -1.83
CA ASN A 39 7.45 -6.46 -2.11
C ASN A 39 7.32 -7.41 -0.90
N GLY A 40 6.73 -6.96 0.21
CA GLY A 40 6.62 -7.77 1.44
C GLY A 40 7.96 -7.99 2.16
N GLY A 41 8.96 -7.15 1.88
CA GLY A 41 10.26 -7.19 2.53
C GLY A 41 10.20 -6.75 4.00
N THR A 42 11.24 -7.10 4.74
CA THR A 42 11.40 -6.66 6.14
C THR A 42 11.60 -5.16 6.21
N HIS A 43 11.02 -4.55 7.24
CA HIS A 43 11.26 -3.15 7.58
C HIS A 43 12.71 -2.98 8.07
N ASN A 44 13.63 -2.67 7.15
CA ASN A 44 15.05 -2.53 7.43
C ASN A 44 15.51 -1.10 7.16
N ASN A 45 15.26 -0.23 8.14
CA ASN A 45 15.63 1.17 8.08
C ASN A 45 17.03 1.37 8.64
N THR A 46 18.02 1.55 7.77
CA THR A 46 19.43 1.77 8.13
C THR A 46 19.85 3.24 8.07
N SER A 47 18.90 4.17 7.89
CA SER A 47 19.24 5.58 7.73
C SER A 47 19.75 6.18 9.05
N GLU A 48 20.89 6.87 9.00
CA GLU A 48 21.48 7.51 10.18
C GLU A 48 20.73 8.79 10.59
N ASN A 49 20.21 9.53 9.60
CA ASN A 49 19.48 10.78 9.81
C ASN A 49 17.99 10.52 10.08
N GLU A 50 17.45 11.13 11.15
CA GLU A 50 16.05 11.07 11.53
C GLU A 50 15.08 11.42 10.39
N ARG A 51 15.40 12.45 9.58
CA ARG A 51 14.53 12.83 8.46
C ARG A 51 14.45 11.74 7.39
N SER A 52 15.60 11.13 7.07
CA SER A 52 15.65 10.00 6.12
C SER A 52 14.98 8.76 6.69
N ARG A 53 15.13 8.49 8.00
CA ARG A 53 14.42 7.39 8.67
C ARG A 53 12.90 7.55 8.52
N ASN A 54 12.39 8.72 8.88
CA ASN A 54 10.96 9.00 8.74
C ASN A 54 10.51 8.79 7.29
N CYS A 55 11.26 9.30 6.31
CA CYS A 55 10.91 9.13 4.90
C CYS A 55 10.89 7.65 4.46
N TYR A 56 11.82 6.82 4.94
CA TYR A 56 11.78 5.38 4.72
C TYR A 56 10.51 4.74 5.32
N ASP A 57 10.17 5.09 6.57
CA ASP A 57 9.00 4.52 7.26
C ASP A 57 7.68 4.88 6.56
N TRP A 58 7.56 6.13 6.08
CA TRP A 58 6.45 6.58 5.25
C TRP A 58 6.40 5.79 3.94
N GLY A 59 7.54 5.68 3.25
CA GLY A 59 7.65 4.89 2.03
C GLY A 59 7.18 3.45 2.25
N TYR A 60 7.69 2.79 3.29
CA TYR A 60 7.36 1.40 3.62
C TYR A 60 5.88 1.19 3.91
N THR A 61 5.28 2.11 4.67
CA THR A 61 3.84 2.07 4.95
C THR A 61 3.04 2.23 3.66
N ASP A 62 3.45 3.15 2.79
CA ASP A 62 2.78 3.41 1.52
C ASP A 62 2.90 2.25 0.54
N GLY A 63 4.07 1.62 0.48
CA GLY A 63 4.30 0.42 -0.30
C GLY A 63 3.38 -0.72 0.13
N LYS A 64 3.22 -0.94 1.44
CA LYS A 64 2.29 -1.95 1.98
C LYS A 64 0.83 -1.65 1.65
N ILE A 65 0.42 -0.39 1.77
CA ILE A 65 -0.95 0.03 1.42
C ILE A 65 -1.20 -0.23 -0.07
N GLU A 66 -0.27 0.14 -0.94
CA GLU A 66 -0.45 -0.01 -2.38
C GLU A 66 -0.44 -1.48 -2.82
N LYS A 67 0.42 -2.30 -2.22
CA LYS A 67 0.40 -3.75 -2.40
C LYS A 67 -0.93 -4.34 -1.97
N SER A 68 -1.45 -3.94 -0.80
CA SER A 68 -2.75 -4.40 -0.32
C SER A 68 -3.90 -4.03 -1.27
N LYS A 69 -3.90 -2.81 -1.83
CA LYS A 69 -4.89 -2.41 -2.85
C LYS A 69 -4.79 -3.27 -4.11
N LEU A 70 -3.58 -3.52 -4.60
CA LEU A 70 -3.35 -4.34 -5.79
C LEU A 70 -3.83 -5.77 -5.56
N ASP A 71 -3.53 -6.35 -4.38
CA ASP A 71 -3.97 -7.69 -4.02
C ASP A 71 -5.50 -7.76 -3.91
N MET A 72 -6.15 -6.76 -3.31
CA MET A 72 -7.62 -6.67 -3.29
C MET A 72 -8.23 -6.56 -4.69
N GLN A 73 -7.63 -5.77 -5.59
CA GLN A 73 -8.09 -5.68 -6.98
C GLN A 73 -7.94 -7.02 -7.70
N ARG A 74 -6.81 -7.71 -7.50
CA ARG A 74 -6.59 -9.04 -8.05
C ARG A 74 -7.64 -10.03 -7.53
N MET A 75 -7.89 -10.07 -6.23
CA MET A 75 -8.92 -10.93 -5.63
C MET A 75 -10.30 -10.68 -6.22
N ARG A 76 -10.67 -9.40 -6.39
CA ARG A 76 -11.94 -9.02 -7.01
C ARG A 76 -12.04 -9.49 -8.46
N ASN A 77 -10.97 -9.34 -9.23
CA ASN A 77 -10.94 -9.74 -10.64
C ASN A 77 -11.02 -11.27 -10.80
N GLU A 78 -10.24 -12.02 -10.02
CA GLU A 78 -10.28 -13.49 -10.05
C GLU A 78 -11.67 -14.00 -9.61
N SER A 79 -12.27 -13.37 -8.58
CA SER A 79 -13.64 -13.67 -8.16
C SER A 79 -14.68 -13.38 -9.25
N TYR A 80 -14.52 -12.27 -9.97
CA TYR A 80 -15.40 -11.91 -11.08
C TYR A 80 -15.32 -12.92 -12.23
N ILE A 81 -14.11 -13.30 -12.63
CA ILE A 81 -13.87 -14.32 -13.67
C ILE A 81 -14.50 -15.65 -13.27
N TYR A 82 -14.31 -16.07 -12.01
CA TYR A 82 -14.89 -17.30 -11.50
C TYR A 82 -16.43 -17.27 -11.54
N ARG A 83 -17.04 -16.18 -11.10
CA ARG A 83 -18.51 -16.01 -11.17
C ARG A 83 -19.02 -16.04 -12.61
N MET A 84 -18.33 -15.38 -13.53
CA MET A 84 -18.68 -15.42 -14.95
C MET A 84 -18.61 -16.84 -15.51
N CYS A 85 -17.55 -17.58 -15.19
CA CYS A 85 -17.43 -18.99 -15.58
C CYS A 85 -18.58 -19.83 -15.05
N LEU A 86 -18.94 -19.67 -13.76
CA LEU A 86 -20.05 -20.40 -13.16
C LEU A 86 -21.38 -20.11 -13.87
N SER A 87 -21.62 -18.86 -14.28
CA SER A 87 -22.80 -18.50 -15.06
C SER A 87 -22.82 -19.21 -16.42
N THR A 88 -21.69 -19.29 -17.13
CA THR A 88 -21.59 -20.01 -18.41
C THR A 88 -21.76 -21.52 -18.23
N ARG A 89 -21.27 -22.08 -17.11
CA ARG A 89 -21.43 -23.50 -16.79
C ARG A 89 -22.88 -23.95 -16.66
N ILE A 90 -23.82 -23.04 -16.38
CA ILE A 90 -25.25 -23.34 -16.40
C ILE A 90 -25.71 -23.76 -17.80
N LEU A 91 -25.14 -23.14 -18.84
CA LEU A 91 -25.44 -23.44 -20.25
C LEU A 91 -24.65 -24.66 -20.76
N ASP A 92 -23.42 -24.84 -20.26
CA ASP A 92 -22.58 -26.00 -20.58
C ASP A 92 -21.95 -26.58 -19.31
N PRO A 93 -22.53 -27.67 -18.76
CA PRO A 93 -22.05 -28.30 -17.52
C PRO A 93 -20.62 -28.86 -17.59
N SER A 94 -20.07 -29.04 -18.80
CA SER A 94 -18.71 -29.58 -19.00
C SER A 94 -17.62 -28.57 -18.67
N ILE A 95 -17.94 -27.27 -18.63
CA ILE A 95 -17.01 -26.19 -18.30
C ILE A 95 -16.45 -26.38 -16.89
N GLN A 96 -15.12 -26.39 -16.79
CA GLN A 96 -14.39 -26.44 -15.53
C GLN A 96 -14.02 -25.01 -15.08
N CYS A 97 -14.63 -24.56 -13.99
CA CYS A 97 -14.31 -23.25 -13.39
C CYS A 97 -13.27 -23.41 -12.30
N GLN A 98 -12.13 -22.73 -12.45
CA GLN A 98 -11.10 -22.72 -11.42
C GLN A 98 -11.45 -21.72 -10.33
N GLN A 99 -11.62 -22.23 -9.10
CA GLN A 99 -11.81 -21.38 -7.94
C GLN A 99 -10.54 -20.55 -7.68
N PRO A 100 -10.67 -19.24 -7.40
CA PRO A 100 -9.54 -18.40 -7.03
C PRO A 100 -8.81 -18.95 -5.79
N ARG A 101 -7.49 -18.80 -5.76
CA ARG A 101 -6.65 -19.19 -4.62
C ARG A 101 -6.14 -17.92 -3.96
N PHE A 102 -6.69 -17.60 -2.79
CA PHE A 102 -6.32 -16.44 -1.97
C PHE A 102 -5.52 -16.90 -0.76
#